data_AF-A0A1Y5YCW5-F1
#
_entry.id   AF-A0A1Y5YCW5-F1
#
_cell.length_a   1.000
_cell.length_b   1.000
_cell.length_c   1.000
_cell.angle_alpha   90.00
_cell.angle_beta   90.00
_cell.angle_gamma   90.00
#
_symmetry.space_group_name_H-M   'P 1'
#
loop_
_entity.id
_entity.type
_entity.pdbx_description
1 polymer ?
#
loop_
_entity_poly.entity_id
_entity_poly.type
_entity_poly.pdbx_seq_one_letter_code
_entity_poly.pdbx_strand_id
1 'polypeptide(L)'
;MPGPRDYGVGTERALYLLSRGTCYYPHCSEPVLRFVDDIPISNMHFTHICGANPGSARYDPAMSDAERAAFTNLVLMCKPHHDLIDRIDPGRFSVSLLHQWKKNREGDDTSALNGLNGLTETRLAELLESSFRANAPQREVTIELSGAIFYDDGLNAISVTLAAWRNTLDINPQLPVTRQAILTTVRNVGSIPSSVEGFSIDLVFDDVDGQQQVCTLSGQDSFPELNPLLPKSLNVGAPAIRWLTSFDSLRAFLPALAGHGEIGIRATASLGSGETIVTDISPISLIPLDQ
;
A
#
# COMPACT_ATOMS: atom_id res chain seq x y z
N MET A 1 -46.71 -7.54 38.54
CA MET A 1 -45.69 -6.52 38.19
C MET A 1 -44.67 -7.19 37.28
N PRO A 2 -44.11 -6.48 36.28
CA PRO A 2 -43.02 -7.02 35.46
C PRO A 2 -41.85 -7.43 36.36
N GLY A 3 -41.31 -8.62 36.13
CA GLY A 3 -40.19 -9.17 36.92
C GLY A 3 -38.83 -8.67 36.43
N PRO A 4 -37.73 -9.02 37.12
CA PRO A 4 -36.38 -8.50 36.82
C PRO A 4 -35.77 -9.00 35.49
N ARG A 5 -36.53 -9.80 34.74
CA ARG A 5 -36.17 -10.33 33.41
C ARG A 5 -37.19 -9.97 32.32
N ASP A 6 -38.08 -9.01 32.59
CA ASP A 6 -39.09 -8.54 31.64
C ASP A 6 -38.53 -7.35 30.82
N TYR A 7 -37.66 -7.64 29.85
CA TYR A 7 -36.84 -6.64 29.18
C TYR A 7 -37.62 -5.78 28.16
N GLY A 8 -38.74 -6.27 27.66
CA GLY A 8 -39.48 -5.65 26.58
C GLY A 8 -38.76 -5.74 25.22
N VAL A 9 -39.56 -5.90 24.17
CA VAL A 9 -39.07 -6.13 22.78
C VAL A 9 -38.13 -5.01 22.29
N GLY A 10 -38.37 -3.76 22.70
CA GLY A 10 -37.53 -2.63 22.33
C GLY A 10 -36.10 -2.73 22.88
N THR A 11 -35.97 -3.10 24.16
CA THR A 11 -34.68 -3.30 24.82
C THR A 11 -33.90 -4.44 24.17
N GLU A 12 -34.56 -5.56 23.89
CA GLU A 12 -33.93 -6.71 23.25
C GLU A 12 -33.34 -6.31 21.89
N ARG A 13 -34.15 -5.67 21.03
CA ARG A 13 -33.73 -5.20 19.71
C ARG A 13 -32.58 -4.20 19.77
N ALA A 14 -32.64 -3.26 20.72
CA ALA A 14 -31.58 -2.28 20.93
C ALA A 14 -30.25 -2.95 21.31
N LEU A 15 -30.27 -3.93 22.21
CA LEU A 15 -29.07 -4.67 22.62
C LEU A 15 -28.45 -5.43 21.44
N TYR A 16 -29.26 -6.11 20.63
CA TYR A 16 -28.78 -6.79 19.42
C TYR A 16 -28.19 -5.81 18.40
N LEU A 17 -28.86 -4.69 18.12
CA LEU A 17 -28.39 -3.72 17.16
C LEU A 17 -27.07 -3.05 17.61
N LEU A 18 -27.03 -2.59 18.87
CA LEU A 18 -25.90 -1.87 19.43
C LEU A 18 -24.72 -2.79 19.82
N SER A 19 -24.93 -4.12 19.80
CA SER A 19 -23.85 -5.10 19.87
C SER A 19 -22.89 -5.06 18.68
N ARG A 20 -23.34 -4.46 17.56
CA ARG A 20 -22.58 -4.42 16.30
C ARG A 20 -22.17 -5.83 15.84
N GLY A 21 -23.06 -6.80 16.02
CA GLY A 21 -22.91 -8.17 15.52
C GLY A 21 -22.04 -9.08 16.39
N THR A 22 -21.49 -8.63 17.53
CA THR A 22 -20.59 -9.44 18.37
C THR A 22 -20.84 -9.28 19.88
N CYS A 23 -20.29 -10.20 20.68
CA CYS A 23 -20.32 -10.17 22.14
C CYS A 23 -19.70 -8.88 22.74
N TYR A 24 -20.23 -8.40 23.88
CA TYR A 24 -19.76 -7.18 24.54
C TYR A 24 -18.40 -7.36 25.25
N TYR A 25 -17.97 -8.61 25.47
CA TYR A 25 -16.66 -8.89 26.05
C TYR A 25 -15.53 -8.35 25.15
N PRO A 26 -14.51 -7.66 25.71
CA PRO A 26 -13.40 -7.11 24.93
C PRO A 26 -12.71 -8.17 24.07
N HIS A 27 -12.44 -7.83 22.81
CA HIS A 27 -11.77 -8.70 21.82
C HIS A 27 -12.49 -10.02 21.48
N CYS A 28 -13.72 -10.23 21.96
CA CYS A 28 -14.52 -11.38 21.56
C CYS A 28 -15.15 -11.14 20.18
N SER A 29 -14.93 -12.06 19.25
CA SER A 29 -15.48 -12.04 17.89
C SER A 29 -16.65 -13.02 17.69
N GLU A 30 -17.19 -13.58 18.77
CA GLU A 30 -18.35 -14.48 18.68
C GLU A 30 -19.55 -13.72 18.08
N PRO A 31 -20.12 -14.21 16.96
CA PRO A 31 -21.20 -13.54 16.27
C PRO A 31 -22.50 -13.69 17.05
N VAL A 32 -23.38 -12.68 16.97
CA VAL A 32 -24.71 -12.71 17.64
C VAL A 32 -25.63 -13.81 17.13
N LEU A 33 -25.45 -14.23 15.88
CA LEU A 33 -26.23 -15.27 15.22
C LEU A 33 -25.30 -16.40 14.77
N ARG A 34 -25.76 -17.63 14.93
CA ARG A 34 -25.16 -18.85 14.37
C ARG A 34 -26.23 -19.59 13.58
N PHE A 35 -25.84 -20.22 12.50
CA PHE A 35 -26.71 -21.11 11.74
C PHE A 35 -26.45 -22.55 12.20
N VAL A 36 -27.51 -23.23 12.62
CA VAL A 36 -27.50 -24.65 12.97
C VAL A 36 -28.57 -25.30 12.11
N ASP A 37 -28.17 -26.23 11.24
CA ASP A 37 -29.05 -26.84 10.23
C ASP A 37 -29.83 -25.79 9.42
N ASP A 38 -29.13 -24.75 8.96
CA ASP A 38 -29.66 -23.58 8.22
C ASP A 38 -30.69 -22.72 8.99
N ILE A 39 -30.92 -23.00 10.27
CA ILE A 39 -31.81 -22.22 11.14
C ILE A 39 -30.98 -21.14 11.87
N PRO A 40 -31.38 -19.85 11.81
CA PRO A 40 -30.70 -18.79 12.55
C PRO A 40 -31.04 -18.89 14.05
N ILE A 41 -30.02 -19.09 14.87
CA ILE A 41 -30.13 -19.17 16.33
C ILE A 41 -29.30 -18.04 16.95
N SER A 42 -29.88 -17.36 17.95
CA SER A 42 -29.11 -16.40 18.74
C SER A 42 -28.04 -17.13 19.55
N ASN A 43 -26.80 -16.67 19.42
CA ASN A 43 -25.64 -17.15 20.18
C ASN A 43 -25.42 -16.32 21.45
N MET A 44 -26.41 -15.53 21.87
CA MET A 44 -26.26 -14.48 22.87
C MET A 44 -27.25 -14.60 24.03
N HIS A 45 -26.80 -14.12 25.18
CA HIS A 45 -27.54 -14.04 26.43
C HIS A 45 -27.55 -12.61 26.94
N PHE A 46 -28.70 -12.17 27.48
CA PHE A 46 -28.79 -10.92 28.22
C PHE A 46 -28.16 -11.11 29.59
N THR A 47 -27.05 -10.41 29.83
CA THR A 47 -26.28 -10.46 31.07
C THR A 47 -26.56 -9.19 31.86
N HIS A 48 -26.94 -9.34 33.12
CA HIS A 48 -27.17 -8.21 34.01
C HIS A 48 -25.85 -7.61 34.48
N ILE A 49 -25.75 -6.29 34.38
CA ILE A 49 -24.66 -5.53 35.01
C ILE A 49 -24.82 -5.63 36.54
N CYS A 50 -25.99 -5.29 37.07
CA CYS A 50 -26.41 -5.59 38.43
C CYS A 50 -27.42 -6.74 38.44
N GLY A 51 -27.08 -7.85 39.09
CA GLY A 51 -27.79 -9.13 38.98
C GLY A 51 -29.30 -9.07 39.30
N ALA A 52 -30.06 -10.00 38.70
CA ALA A 52 -31.52 -10.01 38.76
C ALA A 52 -32.11 -10.33 40.15
N ASN A 53 -31.44 -11.19 40.93
CA ASN A 53 -32.02 -11.83 42.11
C ASN A 53 -31.09 -11.70 43.34
N PRO A 54 -31.61 -11.69 44.58
CA PRO A 54 -30.78 -11.80 45.77
C PRO A 54 -29.80 -12.98 45.67
N GLY A 55 -28.52 -12.73 45.98
CA GLY A 55 -27.44 -13.72 45.86
C GLY A 55 -26.82 -13.86 44.46
N SER A 56 -27.34 -13.15 43.44
CA SER A 56 -26.69 -13.08 42.12
C SER A 56 -25.50 -12.12 42.10
N ALA A 57 -24.64 -12.27 41.11
CA ALA A 57 -23.46 -11.42 40.92
C ALA A 57 -23.85 -9.94 40.86
N ARG A 58 -23.18 -9.10 41.67
CA ARG A 58 -23.38 -7.65 41.73
C ARG A 58 -24.84 -7.23 42.03
N TYR A 59 -25.61 -8.06 42.74
CA TYR A 59 -26.97 -7.72 43.13
C TYR A 59 -26.98 -6.48 44.04
N ASP A 60 -27.66 -5.42 43.60
CA ASP A 60 -27.93 -4.24 44.42
C ASP A 60 -29.37 -4.30 44.99
N PRO A 61 -29.59 -4.43 46.30
CA PRO A 61 -30.93 -4.48 46.90
C PRO A 61 -31.75 -3.19 46.73
N ALA A 62 -31.11 -2.06 46.40
CA ALA A 62 -31.81 -0.79 46.18
C ALA A 62 -32.48 -0.70 44.81
N MET A 63 -32.09 -1.54 43.85
CA MET A 63 -32.68 -1.54 42.50
C MET A 63 -34.04 -2.24 42.47
N SER A 64 -35.00 -1.59 41.82
CA SER A 64 -36.29 -2.16 41.44
C SER A 64 -36.17 -3.18 40.29
N ASP A 65 -37.17 -4.04 40.13
CA ASP A 65 -37.22 -5.01 39.02
C ASP A 65 -37.22 -4.31 37.64
N ALA A 66 -37.84 -3.13 37.54
CA ALA A 66 -37.83 -2.32 36.33
C ALA A 66 -36.43 -1.82 35.98
N GLU A 67 -35.66 -1.36 36.97
CA GLU A 67 -34.26 -0.95 36.78
C GLU A 67 -33.37 -2.15 36.43
N ARG A 68 -33.65 -3.33 36.99
CA ARG A 68 -32.91 -4.55 36.63
C ARG A 68 -33.15 -4.97 35.19
N ALA A 69 -34.38 -4.84 34.72
CA ALA A 69 -34.78 -5.18 33.36
C ALA A 69 -34.46 -4.06 32.34
N ALA A 70 -34.02 -2.88 32.78
CA ALA A 70 -33.76 -1.75 31.91
C ALA A 70 -32.56 -2.00 30.97
N PHE A 71 -32.65 -1.45 29.76
CA PHE A 71 -31.57 -1.47 28.76
C PHE A 71 -30.19 -1.05 29.31
N THR A 72 -30.18 -0.07 30.21
CA THR A 72 -28.97 0.47 30.83
C THR A 72 -28.25 -0.53 31.74
N ASN A 73 -28.97 -1.53 32.27
CA ASN A 73 -28.44 -2.56 33.16
C ASN A 73 -28.10 -3.87 32.44
N LEU A 74 -28.15 -3.89 31.10
CA LEU A 74 -27.96 -5.11 30.31
C LEU A 74 -26.82 -4.96 29.31
N VAL A 75 -26.09 -6.07 29.14
CA VAL A 75 -25.11 -6.27 28.06
C VAL A 75 -25.35 -7.61 27.38
N LEU A 76 -24.98 -7.72 26.10
CA LEU A 76 -25.21 -8.91 25.30
C LEU A 76 -23.93 -9.76 25.23
N MET A 77 -23.98 -11.02 25.67
CA MET A 77 -22.80 -11.87 25.74
C MET A 77 -23.02 -13.28 25.19
N CYS A 78 -21.97 -13.86 24.59
CA CYS A 78 -21.99 -15.27 24.23
C CYS A 78 -21.98 -16.16 25.49
N LYS A 79 -22.45 -17.41 25.35
CA LYS A 79 -22.59 -18.36 26.47
C LYS A 79 -21.34 -18.48 27.36
N PRO A 80 -20.10 -18.61 26.82
CA PRO A 80 -18.89 -18.71 27.67
C PRO A 80 -18.65 -17.47 28.52
N HIS A 81 -18.81 -16.27 27.97
CA HIS A 81 -18.55 -15.02 28.70
C HIS A 81 -19.67 -14.68 29.69
N HIS A 82 -20.92 -15.00 29.34
CA HIS A 82 -22.04 -14.94 30.29
C HIS A 82 -21.75 -15.80 31.53
N ASP A 83 -21.37 -17.07 31.33
CA ASP A 83 -21.04 -17.97 32.44
C ASP A 83 -19.83 -17.49 33.25
N LEU A 84 -18.80 -16.97 32.57
CA LEU A 84 -17.59 -16.47 33.23
C LEU A 84 -17.93 -15.36 34.24
N ILE A 85 -18.77 -14.41 33.83
CA ILE A 85 -19.02 -13.17 34.56
C ILE A 85 -20.11 -13.32 35.62
N ASP A 86 -21.08 -14.20 35.40
CA ASP A 86 -22.20 -14.37 36.33
C ASP A 86 -22.01 -15.54 37.30
N ARG A 87 -21.24 -16.57 36.92
CA ARG A 87 -21.16 -17.83 37.68
C ARG A 87 -19.75 -18.22 38.10
N ILE A 88 -18.80 -18.24 37.15
CA ILE A 88 -17.49 -18.84 37.39
C ILE A 88 -16.60 -17.91 38.22
N ASP A 89 -16.54 -16.62 37.87
CA ASP A 89 -15.61 -15.68 38.50
C ASP A 89 -16.22 -14.26 38.61
N PRO A 90 -17.39 -14.11 39.24
CA PRO A 90 -18.13 -12.86 39.23
C PRO A 90 -17.39 -11.70 39.94
N GLY A 91 -16.48 -12.02 40.87
CA GLY A 91 -15.75 -11.01 41.66
C GLY A 91 -14.76 -10.17 40.86
N ARG A 92 -14.31 -10.64 39.69
CA ARG A 92 -13.39 -9.88 38.81
C ARG A 92 -14.06 -8.78 38.00
N PHE A 93 -15.37 -8.83 37.85
CA PHE A 93 -16.11 -7.97 36.93
C PHE A 93 -16.97 -7.01 37.74
N SER A 94 -16.56 -5.75 37.85
CA SER A 94 -17.32 -4.73 38.57
C SER A 94 -18.44 -4.15 37.69
N VAL A 95 -19.44 -3.54 38.34
CA VAL A 95 -20.51 -2.78 37.67
C VAL A 95 -19.94 -1.70 36.73
N SER A 96 -18.95 -0.93 37.20
CA SER A 96 -18.30 0.12 36.41
C SER A 96 -17.61 -0.41 35.15
N LEU A 97 -16.96 -1.57 35.24
CA LEU A 97 -16.28 -2.20 34.11
C LEU A 97 -17.28 -2.64 33.03
N LEU A 98 -18.41 -3.25 33.43
CA LEU A 98 -19.43 -3.69 32.48
C LEU A 98 -20.11 -2.50 31.79
N HIS A 99 -20.35 -1.39 32.50
CA HIS A 99 -20.80 -0.15 31.89
C HIS A 99 -19.79 0.42 30.89
N GLN A 100 -18.49 0.35 31.20
CA GLN A 100 -17.45 0.76 30.26
C GLN A 100 -17.47 -0.10 28.99
N TRP A 101 -17.61 -1.42 29.12
CA TRP A 101 -17.70 -2.31 27.95
C TRP A 101 -18.95 -2.04 27.11
N LYS A 102 -20.09 -1.82 27.75
CA LYS A 102 -21.32 -1.37 27.09
C LYS A 102 -21.04 -0.10 26.28
N LYS A 103 -20.53 0.94 26.92
CA LYS A 103 -20.21 2.21 26.26
C LYS A 103 -19.25 2.03 25.07
N ASN A 104 -18.17 1.27 25.25
CA ASN A 104 -17.19 1.02 24.21
C ASN A 104 -17.78 0.27 23.01
N ARG A 105 -18.71 -0.67 23.25
CA ARG A 105 -19.34 -1.48 22.21
C ARG A 105 -20.41 -0.70 21.44
N GLU A 106 -21.25 0.01 22.16
CA GLU A 106 -22.40 0.73 21.59
C GLU A 106 -21.96 2.04 20.91
N GLY A 107 -20.90 2.68 21.43
CA GLY A 107 -20.39 3.97 20.96
C GLY A 107 -21.17 5.16 21.50
N ASP A 108 -20.63 6.37 21.32
CA ASP A 108 -21.24 7.62 21.82
C ASP A 108 -22.40 8.15 20.95
N ASP A 109 -22.59 7.59 19.75
CA ASP A 109 -23.53 8.14 18.78
C ASP A 109 -24.13 7.06 17.86
N THR A 110 -25.45 6.96 17.82
CA THR A 110 -26.20 6.06 16.92
C THR A 110 -26.07 6.47 15.44
N SER A 111 -25.42 7.60 15.16
CA SER A 111 -25.06 8.07 13.82
C SER A 111 -24.25 7.05 13.01
N ALA A 112 -23.40 6.24 13.66
CA ALA A 112 -22.67 5.16 13.00
C ALA A 112 -23.60 4.06 12.45
N LEU A 113 -24.79 3.87 13.03
CA LEU A 113 -25.79 2.92 12.56
C LEU A 113 -26.65 3.49 11.41
N ASN A 114 -26.76 4.81 11.29
CA ASN A 114 -27.47 5.44 10.17
C ASN A 114 -26.80 5.14 8.82
N GLY A 115 -25.49 4.93 8.81
CA GLY A 115 -24.76 4.48 7.62
C GLY A 115 -25.06 3.04 7.18
N LEU A 116 -25.62 2.21 8.07
CA LEU A 116 -25.93 0.80 7.79
C LEU A 116 -27.30 0.59 7.15
N ASN A 117 -28.22 1.56 7.24
CA ASN A 117 -29.58 1.44 6.71
C ASN A 117 -29.65 1.30 5.17
N GLY A 118 -28.54 1.50 4.45
CA GLY A 118 -28.43 1.31 3.00
C GLY A 118 -27.38 0.29 2.56
N LEU A 119 -26.78 -0.47 3.50
CA LEU A 119 -25.77 -1.48 3.20
C LEU A 119 -26.46 -2.79 2.80
N THR A 120 -26.71 -2.94 1.50
CA THR A 120 -27.07 -4.24 0.89
C THR A 120 -25.80 -5.04 0.59
N GLU A 121 -25.93 -6.34 0.35
CA GLU A 121 -24.83 -7.18 -0.14
C GLU A 121 -24.21 -6.59 -1.42
N THR A 122 -25.06 -6.16 -2.36
CA THR A 122 -24.63 -5.47 -3.58
C THR A 122 -23.86 -4.19 -3.28
N ARG A 123 -24.34 -3.36 -2.34
CA ARG A 123 -23.67 -2.10 -1.99
C ARG A 123 -22.33 -2.35 -1.29
N LEU A 124 -22.26 -3.39 -0.46
CA LEU A 124 -21.01 -3.81 0.16
C LEU A 124 -20.02 -4.31 -0.90
N ALA A 125 -20.47 -5.12 -1.86
CA ALA A 125 -19.65 -5.57 -2.97
C ALA A 125 -19.12 -4.39 -3.82
N GLU A 126 -19.97 -3.41 -4.16
CA GLU A 126 -19.55 -2.19 -4.85
C GLU A 126 -18.50 -1.38 -4.08
N LEU A 127 -18.67 -1.25 -2.75
CA LEU A 127 -17.72 -0.55 -1.89
C LEU A 127 -16.38 -1.29 -1.79
N LEU A 128 -16.41 -2.63 -1.73
CA LEU A 128 -15.21 -3.45 -1.77
C LEU A 128 -14.52 -3.35 -3.13
N GLU A 129 -15.25 -3.51 -4.24
CA GLU A 129 -14.70 -3.39 -5.59
C GLU A 129 -14.09 -2.01 -5.86
N SER A 130 -14.77 -0.93 -5.46
CA SER A 130 -14.24 0.44 -5.62
C SER A 130 -12.98 0.65 -4.78
N SER A 131 -12.91 0.09 -3.57
CA SER A 131 -11.71 0.13 -2.73
C SER A 131 -10.56 -0.69 -3.35
N PHE A 132 -10.85 -1.87 -3.89
CA PHE A 132 -9.84 -2.69 -4.59
C PHE A 132 -9.37 -2.07 -5.89
N ARG A 133 -10.22 -1.34 -6.63
CA ARG A 133 -9.81 -0.57 -7.81
C ARG A 133 -8.96 0.62 -7.44
N ALA A 134 -9.34 1.35 -6.38
CA ALA A 134 -8.56 2.48 -5.87
C ALA A 134 -7.17 2.05 -5.36
N ASN A 135 -7.07 0.80 -4.88
CA ASN A 135 -5.82 0.20 -4.41
C ASN A 135 -5.33 -0.92 -5.34
N ALA A 136 -5.71 -0.89 -6.63
CA ALA A 136 -5.33 -1.94 -7.55
C ALA A 136 -3.80 -1.99 -7.65
N PRO A 137 -3.18 -3.19 -7.68
CA PRO A 137 -1.74 -3.30 -7.85
C PRO A 137 -1.31 -2.55 -9.12
N GLN A 138 -0.39 -1.59 -8.98
CA GLN A 138 0.07 -0.75 -10.08
C GLN A 138 1.46 -1.21 -10.52
N ARG A 139 1.63 -1.37 -11.84
CA ARG A 139 2.96 -1.44 -12.44
C ARG A 139 3.46 0.00 -12.57
N GLU A 140 4.55 0.30 -11.88
CA GLU A 140 5.18 1.61 -11.95
C GLU A 140 6.69 1.37 -12.03
N VAL A 141 7.29 1.74 -13.16
CA VAL A 141 8.71 1.54 -13.44
C VAL A 141 9.32 2.88 -13.79
N THR A 142 10.40 3.24 -13.09
CA THR A 142 11.16 4.45 -13.39
C THR A 142 12.38 4.11 -14.22
N ILE A 143 12.76 5.04 -15.08
CA ILE A 143 13.99 5.03 -15.86
C ILE A 143 14.74 6.34 -15.62
N GLU A 144 16.05 6.26 -15.45
CA GLU A 144 16.92 7.39 -15.16
C GLU A 144 18.17 7.33 -16.04
N LEU A 145 18.63 8.51 -16.48
CA LEU A 145 19.86 8.68 -17.24
C LEU A 145 20.92 9.34 -16.36
N SER A 146 22.12 8.79 -16.35
CA SER A 146 23.25 9.24 -15.53
C SER A 146 24.57 8.94 -16.22
N GLY A 147 25.66 9.41 -15.63
CA GLY A 147 27.02 9.05 -16.02
C GLY A 147 27.65 8.01 -15.13
N ALA A 148 28.51 7.19 -15.72
CA ALA A 148 29.41 6.29 -15.02
C ALA A 148 30.86 6.68 -15.35
N ILE A 149 31.64 7.02 -14.33
CA ILE A 149 33.06 7.34 -14.44
C ILE A 149 33.84 6.18 -13.81
N PHE A 150 34.53 5.41 -14.64
CA PHE A 150 35.38 4.30 -14.20
C PHE A 150 36.77 4.81 -13.85
N TYR A 151 37.36 4.28 -12.79
CA TYR A 151 38.69 4.69 -12.30
C TYR A 151 39.54 3.49 -11.85
N ASP A 152 40.83 3.74 -11.62
CA ASP A 152 41.86 2.77 -11.23
C ASP A 152 42.01 1.61 -12.23
N ASP A 153 41.46 0.44 -11.90
CA ASP A 153 41.52 -0.79 -12.70
C ASP A 153 40.31 -0.96 -13.64
N GLY A 154 39.37 0.00 -13.62
CA GLY A 154 38.15 -0.04 -14.43
C GLY A 154 37.04 -0.92 -13.84
N LEU A 155 37.21 -1.50 -12.66
CA LEU A 155 36.15 -2.23 -11.94
C LEU A 155 35.37 -1.33 -10.98
N ASN A 156 35.95 -0.20 -10.57
CA ASN A 156 35.29 0.79 -9.75
C ASN A 156 34.67 1.89 -10.62
N ALA A 157 33.42 2.25 -10.34
CA ALA A 157 32.72 3.31 -11.05
C ALA A 157 31.95 4.23 -10.09
N ILE A 158 31.99 5.54 -10.38
CA ILE A 158 31.15 6.54 -9.72
C ILE A 158 29.95 6.81 -10.62
N SER A 159 28.75 6.73 -10.04
CA SER A 159 27.52 7.19 -10.70
C SER A 159 27.33 8.68 -10.43
N VAL A 160 27.14 9.47 -11.48
CA VAL A 160 26.93 10.92 -11.40
C VAL A 160 25.69 11.31 -12.20
N THR A 161 24.96 12.36 -11.78
CA THR A 161 23.90 12.91 -12.63
C THR A 161 24.53 13.61 -13.84
N LEU A 162 23.80 13.73 -14.95
CA LEU A 162 24.32 14.42 -16.14
C LEU A 162 24.74 15.86 -15.82
N ALA A 163 23.95 16.59 -15.03
CA ALA A 163 24.25 17.97 -14.64
C ALA A 163 25.49 18.12 -13.75
N ALA A 164 25.76 17.14 -12.88
CA ALA A 164 26.91 17.19 -11.97
C ALA A 164 28.20 16.63 -12.59
N TRP A 165 28.12 16.03 -13.79
CA TRP A 165 29.21 15.23 -14.35
C TRP A 165 30.49 16.04 -14.55
N ARG A 166 30.42 17.15 -15.31
CA ARG A 166 31.60 17.99 -15.59
C ARG A 166 32.23 18.53 -14.30
N ASN A 167 31.40 19.06 -13.40
CA ASN A 167 31.87 19.53 -12.10
C ASN A 167 32.54 18.42 -11.27
N THR A 168 32.07 17.18 -11.37
CA THR A 168 32.69 16.04 -10.66
C THR A 168 34.09 15.75 -11.17
N LEU A 169 34.33 15.87 -12.49
CA LEU A 169 35.67 15.73 -13.07
C LEU A 169 36.56 16.92 -12.69
N ASP A 170 36.03 18.14 -12.80
CA ASP A 170 36.79 19.38 -12.54
C ASP A 170 37.32 19.47 -11.11
N ILE A 171 36.54 19.05 -10.10
CA ILE A 171 36.97 19.07 -8.70
C ILE A 171 37.86 17.88 -8.32
N ASN A 172 37.96 16.85 -9.17
CA ASN A 172 38.78 15.66 -8.95
C ASN A 172 39.80 15.45 -10.10
N PRO A 173 40.71 16.41 -10.37
CA PRO A 173 41.64 16.32 -11.50
C PRO A 173 42.69 15.18 -11.35
N GLN A 174 42.83 14.62 -10.15
CA GLN A 174 43.73 13.50 -9.86
C GLN A 174 43.03 12.14 -9.96
N LEU A 175 41.72 12.10 -10.23
CA LEU A 175 41.00 10.85 -10.39
C LEU A 175 41.54 10.13 -11.64
N PRO A 176 42.10 8.91 -11.52
CA PRO A 176 42.65 8.19 -12.66
C PRO A 176 41.51 7.58 -13.48
N VAL A 177 40.80 8.43 -14.24
CA VAL A 177 39.68 8.01 -15.09
C VAL A 177 40.19 7.08 -16.18
N THR A 178 39.64 5.87 -16.22
CA THR A 178 39.99 4.85 -17.21
C THR A 178 38.99 4.80 -18.36
N ARG A 179 37.70 5.04 -18.06
CA ARG A 179 36.61 5.00 -19.04
C ARG A 179 35.41 5.80 -18.53
N GLN A 180 34.61 6.31 -19.47
CA GLN A 180 33.32 6.95 -19.18
C GLN A 180 32.21 6.27 -19.99
N ALA A 181 31.02 6.19 -19.42
CA ALA A 181 29.86 5.58 -20.04
C ALA A 181 28.56 6.26 -19.60
N ILE A 182 27.55 6.22 -20.48
CA ILE A 182 26.18 6.56 -20.13
C ILE A 182 25.57 5.40 -19.35
N LEU A 183 24.88 5.71 -18.26
CA LEU A 183 24.25 4.76 -17.37
C LEU A 183 22.73 4.92 -17.42
N THR A 184 22.03 3.91 -17.94
CA THR A 184 20.57 3.80 -17.86
C THR A 184 20.20 2.96 -16.65
N THR A 185 19.50 3.55 -15.70
CA THR A 185 19.02 2.85 -14.49
C THR A 185 17.51 2.65 -14.59
N VAL A 186 17.04 1.41 -14.44
CA VAL A 186 15.62 1.06 -14.45
C VAL A 186 15.24 0.42 -13.12
N ARG A 187 14.15 0.89 -12.51
CA ARG A 187 13.67 0.41 -11.20
C ARG A 187 12.17 0.17 -11.22
N ASN A 188 11.74 -0.95 -10.65
CA ASN A 188 10.34 -1.15 -10.30
C ASN A 188 10.04 -0.47 -8.96
N VAL A 189 9.20 0.56 -9.00
CA VAL A 189 8.70 1.28 -7.81
C VAL A 189 7.25 0.95 -7.50
N GLY A 190 6.58 0.18 -8.37
CA GLY A 190 5.21 -0.26 -8.21
C GLY A 190 5.07 -1.50 -7.33
N SER A 191 3.88 -2.10 -7.37
CA SER A 191 3.47 -3.22 -6.51
C SER A 191 3.31 -4.55 -7.24
N ILE A 192 3.62 -4.62 -8.55
CA ILE A 192 3.67 -5.87 -9.31
C ILE A 192 4.98 -6.05 -10.08
N PRO A 193 5.48 -7.29 -10.25
CA PRO A 193 6.67 -7.56 -11.06
C PRO A 193 6.51 -7.14 -12.53
N SER A 194 7.64 -6.85 -13.17
CA SER A 194 7.75 -6.55 -14.60
C SER A 194 9.03 -7.17 -15.19
N SER A 195 9.29 -6.94 -16.46
CA SER A 195 10.57 -7.23 -17.12
C SER A 195 10.96 -6.08 -18.03
N VAL A 196 12.25 -5.89 -18.25
CA VAL A 196 12.80 -5.08 -19.35
C VAL A 196 13.11 -6.04 -20.49
N GLU A 197 12.49 -5.82 -21.64
CA GLU A 197 12.71 -6.58 -22.88
C GLU A 197 13.79 -5.93 -23.76
N GLY A 198 13.93 -4.61 -23.64
CA GLY A 198 14.88 -3.82 -24.42
C GLY A 198 15.15 -2.48 -23.78
N PHE A 199 16.32 -1.91 -24.06
CA PHE A 199 16.62 -0.53 -23.76
C PHE A 199 17.40 0.11 -24.91
N SER A 200 17.30 1.42 -25.05
CA SER A 200 18.05 2.20 -26.03
C SER A 200 18.38 3.59 -25.50
N ILE A 201 19.38 4.21 -26.11
CA ILE A 201 19.64 5.63 -25.97
C ILE A 201 19.17 6.30 -27.25
N ASP A 202 18.37 7.35 -27.12
CA ASP A 202 17.86 8.14 -28.22
C ASP A 202 18.51 9.52 -28.21
N LEU A 203 19.01 9.94 -29.37
CA LEU A 203 19.40 11.32 -29.65
C LEU A 203 18.20 12.03 -30.27
N VAL A 204 17.83 13.17 -29.70
CA VAL A 204 16.65 13.94 -30.10
C VAL A 204 17.12 15.30 -30.62
N PHE A 205 16.65 15.72 -31.78
CA PHE A 205 17.06 16.98 -32.40
C PHE A 205 15.97 17.47 -33.34
N ASP A 206 15.95 18.77 -33.64
CA ASP A 206 15.03 19.31 -34.64
C ASP A 206 15.67 19.28 -36.04
N ASP A 207 14.89 18.93 -37.04
CA ASP A 207 15.28 19.07 -38.44
C ASP A 207 15.20 20.52 -38.94
N VAL A 208 15.53 20.72 -40.22
CA VAL A 208 15.52 22.05 -40.86
C VAL A 208 14.13 22.71 -40.87
N ASP A 209 13.07 21.93 -40.74
CA ASP A 209 11.67 22.39 -40.71
C ASP A 209 11.16 22.57 -39.26
N GLY A 210 12.02 22.33 -38.26
CA GLY A 210 11.68 22.43 -36.84
C GLY A 210 10.85 21.25 -36.32
N GLN A 211 10.84 20.10 -37.03
CA GLN A 211 10.22 18.87 -36.53
C GLN A 211 11.22 18.05 -35.74
N GLN A 212 10.77 17.55 -34.60
CA GLN A 212 11.58 16.69 -33.73
C GLN A 212 11.82 15.34 -34.39
N GLN A 213 13.10 15.02 -34.60
CA GLN A 213 13.60 13.76 -35.10
C GLN A 213 14.27 12.98 -33.96
N VAL A 214 14.29 11.65 -34.09
CA VAL A 214 14.91 10.75 -33.12
C VAL A 214 15.87 9.81 -33.84
N CYS A 215 17.11 9.79 -33.38
CA CYS A 215 18.11 8.80 -33.79
C CYS A 215 18.38 7.85 -32.63
N THR A 216 17.99 6.59 -32.78
CA THR A 216 18.17 5.56 -31.75
C THR A 216 19.53 4.87 -31.91
N LEU A 217 20.34 4.94 -30.85
CA LEU A 217 21.56 4.15 -30.70
C LEU A 217 21.17 2.70 -30.38
N SER A 218 20.92 1.91 -31.41
CA SER A 218 20.56 0.49 -31.29
C SER A 218 21.73 -0.42 -31.67
N GLY A 219 21.88 -1.53 -30.94
CA GLY A 219 22.53 -2.73 -31.49
C GLY A 219 23.99 -3.00 -31.11
N GLN A 220 24.62 -2.26 -30.19
CA GLN A 220 25.95 -2.64 -29.69
C GLN A 220 26.00 -2.63 -28.16
N ASP A 221 26.07 -3.82 -27.57
CA ASP A 221 26.45 -3.96 -26.17
C ASP A 221 27.96 -3.78 -26.05
N SER A 222 28.40 -2.56 -25.71
CA SER A 222 29.81 -2.25 -25.49
C SER A 222 30.36 -2.77 -24.15
N PHE A 223 29.50 -3.37 -23.32
CA PHE A 223 29.83 -3.85 -21.98
C PHE A 223 29.19 -5.23 -21.69
N PRO A 224 29.40 -6.25 -22.54
CA PRO A 224 28.69 -7.53 -22.43
C PRO A 224 28.98 -8.30 -21.13
N GLU A 225 30.11 -8.00 -20.47
CA GLU A 225 30.48 -8.60 -19.18
C GLU A 225 29.81 -7.91 -17.98
N LEU A 226 29.38 -6.66 -18.13
CA LEU A 226 28.77 -5.86 -17.06
C LEU A 226 27.27 -5.67 -17.24
N ASN A 227 26.80 -5.61 -18.49
CA ASN A 227 25.42 -5.39 -18.82
C ASN A 227 24.59 -6.66 -18.57
N PRO A 228 23.45 -6.54 -17.85
CA PRO A 228 22.59 -7.68 -17.63
C PRO A 228 21.91 -8.10 -18.93
N LEU A 229 21.83 -9.42 -19.15
CA LEU A 229 21.14 -10.01 -20.28
C LEU A 229 19.64 -9.68 -20.26
N LEU A 230 19.09 -9.48 -21.46
CA LEU A 230 17.66 -9.31 -21.71
C LEU A 230 17.00 -10.64 -22.10
N PRO A 231 15.73 -10.87 -21.75
CA PRO A 231 14.91 -10.01 -20.90
C PRO A 231 15.34 -10.06 -19.44
N LYS A 232 15.25 -8.92 -18.74
CA LYS A 232 15.67 -8.81 -17.34
C LYS A 232 14.47 -8.60 -16.43
N SER A 233 14.28 -9.52 -15.48
CA SER A 233 13.21 -9.42 -14.48
C SER A 233 13.40 -8.22 -13.55
N LEU A 234 12.31 -7.48 -13.34
CA LEU A 234 12.17 -6.35 -12.43
C LEU A 234 11.20 -6.71 -11.30
N ASN A 235 11.72 -7.34 -10.26
CA ASN A 235 10.93 -7.72 -9.08
C ASN A 235 10.68 -6.52 -8.15
N VAL A 236 9.53 -6.53 -7.48
CA VAL A 236 9.16 -5.50 -6.49
C VAL A 236 10.18 -5.53 -5.34
N GLY A 237 10.69 -4.35 -4.96
CA GLY A 237 11.68 -4.21 -3.89
C GLY A 237 13.10 -4.67 -4.23
N ALA A 238 13.36 -5.14 -5.47
CA ALA A 238 14.70 -5.48 -5.90
C ALA A 238 15.55 -4.21 -6.18
N PRO A 239 16.90 -4.32 -6.15
CA PRO A 239 17.77 -3.25 -6.59
C PRO A 239 17.48 -2.83 -8.03
N ALA A 240 17.80 -1.58 -8.36
CA ALA A 240 17.68 -1.10 -9.74
C ALA A 240 18.64 -1.86 -10.66
N ILE A 241 18.20 -2.07 -11.89
CA ILE A 241 18.98 -2.68 -12.95
C ILE A 241 19.65 -1.57 -13.75
N ARG A 242 20.87 -1.80 -14.21
CA ARG A 242 21.72 -0.81 -14.84
C ARG A 242 22.27 -1.36 -16.15
N TRP A 243 22.22 -0.54 -17.19
CA TRP A 243 22.90 -0.78 -18.45
C TRP A 243 23.83 0.37 -18.78
N LEU A 244 25.00 0.03 -19.29
CA LEU A 244 26.06 0.93 -19.72
C LEU A 244 26.03 1.05 -21.24
N THR A 245 26.10 2.28 -21.74
CA THR A 245 26.27 2.61 -23.15
C THR A 245 27.58 3.38 -23.32
N SER A 246 28.42 2.97 -24.27
CA SER A 246 29.74 3.57 -24.41
C SER A 246 29.68 4.98 -24.98
N PHE A 247 30.65 5.81 -24.60
CA PHE A 247 30.84 7.12 -25.22
C PHE A 247 31.23 6.99 -26.69
N ASP A 248 31.91 5.92 -27.09
CA ASP A 248 32.28 5.71 -28.50
C ASP A 248 31.05 5.53 -29.38
N SER A 249 30.06 4.76 -28.92
CA SER A 249 28.76 4.64 -29.60
C SER A 249 28.05 5.98 -29.70
N LEU A 250 28.17 6.85 -28.70
CA LEU A 250 27.58 8.20 -28.75
C LEU A 250 28.33 9.10 -29.74
N ARG A 251 29.66 9.18 -29.62
CA ARG A 251 30.56 9.99 -30.46
C ARG A 251 30.48 9.61 -31.94
N ALA A 252 30.24 8.34 -32.27
CA ALA A 252 30.12 7.88 -33.65
C ALA A 252 28.96 8.54 -34.43
N PHE A 253 27.89 8.95 -33.75
CA PHE A 253 26.70 9.50 -34.39
C PHE A 253 26.69 11.03 -34.41
N LEU A 254 27.47 11.70 -33.55
CA LEU A 254 27.49 13.17 -33.47
C LEU A 254 27.90 13.88 -34.76
N PRO A 255 28.89 13.40 -35.54
CA PRO A 255 29.22 14.03 -36.82
C PRO A 255 28.06 14.04 -37.81
N ALA A 256 27.21 13.00 -37.79
CA ALA A 256 26.03 12.92 -38.66
C ALA A 256 24.92 13.91 -38.24
N LEU A 257 24.94 14.38 -36.99
CA LEU A 257 24.02 15.37 -36.45
C LEU A 257 24.62 16.78 -36.44
N ALA A 258 25.84 16.96 -36.95
CA ALA A 258 26.49 18.26 -36.99
C ALA A 258 25.72 19.22 -37.92
N GLY A 259 25.33 20.38 -37.38
CA GLY A 259 24.54 21.39 -38.10
C GLY A 259 23.04 21.35 -37.83
N HIS A 260 22.56 20.32 -37.12
CA HIS A 260 21.25 20.36 -36.46
C HIS A 260 21.32 21.25 -35.21
N GLY A 261 20.15 21.69 -34.71
CA GLY A 261 20.04 22.56 -33.54
C GLY A 261 20.52 21.93 -32.23
N GLU A 262 19.92 22.32 -31.10
CA GLU A 262 20.27 21.70 -29.81
C GLU A 262 19.97 20.20 -29.83
N ILE A 263 20.98 19.38 -29.54
CA ILE A 263 20.85 17.93 -29.47
C ILE A 263 20.55 17.53 -28.03
N GLY A 264 19.43 16.84 -27.84
CA GLY A 264 19.04 16.19 -26.61
C GLY A 264 19.38 14.70 -26.60
N ILE A 265 19.40 14.11 -25.41
CA ILE A 265 19.56 12.68 -25.17
C ILE A 265 18.49 12.20 -24.19
N ARG A 266 17.94 11.00 -24.43
CA ARG A 266 17.07 10.31 -23.48
C ARG A 266 17.34 8.81 -23.50
N ALA A 267 16.94 8.11 -22.44
CA ALA A 267 16.88 6.65 -22.45
C ALA A 267 15.45 6.17 -22.63
N THR A 268 15.32 5.02 -23.29
CA THR A 268 14.06 4.34 -23.55
C THR A 268 14.19 2.90 -23.06
N ALA A 269 13.18 2.38 -22.36
CA ALA A 269 13.09 0.97 -22.02
C ALA A 269 11.72 0.39 -22.40
N SER A 270 11.74 -0.77 -23.04
CA SER A 270 10.53 -1.53 -23.38
C SER A 270 10.29 -2.60 -22.31
N LEU A 271 9.09 -2.63 -21.77
CA LEU A 271 8.69 -3.57 -20.73
C LEU A 271 8.00 -4.80 -21.32
N GLY A 272 8.03 -5.93 -20.60
CA GLY A 272 7.35 -7.18 -21.03
C GLY A 272 5.83 -7.05 -21.18
N SER A 273 5.24 -5.96 -20.69
CA SER A 273 3.85 -5.61 -20.90
C SER A 273 3.55 -4.97 -22.25
N GLY A 274 4.56 -4.66 -23.05
CA GLY A 274 4.44 -3.87 -24.28
C GLY A 274 4.45 -2.34 -24.05
N GLU A 275 4.58 -1.89 -22.80
CA GLU A 275 4.74 -0.47 -22.47
C GLU A 275 6.17 0.00 -22.75
N THR A 276 6.31 1.24 -23.21
CA THR A 276 7.61 1.91 -23.36
C THR A 276 7.69 3.07 -22.39
N ILE A 277 8.73 3.07 -21.56
CA ILE A 277 9.05 4.17 -20.65
C ILE A 277 10.26 4.94 -21.17
N VAL A 278 10.25 6.26 -21.02
CA VAL A 278 11.31 7.15 -21.49
C VAL A 278 11.71 8.13 -20.39
N THR A 279 12.98 8.55 -20.39
CA THR A 279 13.41 9.69 -19.57
C THR A 279 13.00 11.01 -20.21
N ASP A 280 12.99 12.08 -19.42
CA ASP A 280 13.03 13.44 -19.96
C ASP A 280 14.25 13.63 -20.87
N ILE A 281 14.12 14.55 -21.83
CA ILE A 281 15.20 14.90 -22.75
C ILE A 281 16.18 15.81 -22.00
N SER A 282 17.45 15.38 -21.92
CA SER A 282 18.53 16.16 -21.36
C SER A 282 19.41 16.74 -22.47
N PRO A 283 19.94 17.97 -22.36
CA PRO A 283 20.90 18.49 -23.33
C PRO A 283 22.16 17.63 -23.38
N ILE A 284 22.63 17.29 -24.58
CA ILE A 284 23.85 16.48 -24.73
C ILE A 284 25.10 17.21 -24.22
N SER A 285 25.06 18.55 -24.16
CA SER A 285 26.14 19.42 -23.67
C SER A 285 26.51 19.20 -22.19
N LEU A 286 25.63 18.53 -21.43
CA LEU A 286 25.88 18.08 -20.06
C LEU A 286 26.86 16.90 -19.98
N ILE A 287 27.04 16.16 -21.08
CA ILE A 287 27.97 15.03 -21.16
C ILE A 287 29.34 15.57 -21.59
N PRO A 288 30.41 15.35 -20.81
CA PRO A 288 31.76 15.85 -21.12
C PRO A 288 32.42 14.99 -22.20
N LEU A 289 31.92 15.08 -23.43
CA LEU A 289 32.39 14.30 -24.58
C LEU A 289 33.80 14.67 -25.05
N ASP A 290 34.32 15.80 -24.58
CA ASP A 290 35.64 16.36 -24.86
C ASP A 290 36.72 15.96 -23.83
N GLN A 291 36.29 15.40 -22.70
CA GLN A 291 37.14 14.88 -21.62
C GLN A 291 37.04 13.34 -21.54
#